data_AF-A0A6B2C5F6-F1
#
_entry.id   AF-A0A6B2C5F6-F1
#
_cell.length_a   1.000
_cell.length_b   1.000
_cell.length_c   1.000
_cell.angle_alpha   90.00
_cell.angle_beta   90.00
_cell.angle_gamma   90.00
#
_symmetry.space_group_name_H-M   'P 1'
#
loop_
_entity.id
_entity.type
_entity.pdbx_description
1 polymer ?
#
loop_
_entity_poly.entity_id
_entity_poly.type
_entity_poly.pdbx_seq_one_letter_code
_entity_poly.pdbx_strand_id
1 'polypeptide(L)'
;MIAEIIRGVILGLSLAAPPGPVNAMIAHRSLTSSVRGILVGLGALSADLIFMTIMLMIKAIIPSVLLKSVGIIGSVFMFYLAVQVLRAKGNNDYERQAKKKELSSTHTKDYATGLAMGLTNPFQITWWLTAGLSLIASFGYTILVGFIIGIISWVFSFSTIISKGRTNKTFILGVKLFSSITLLFFSIYIFIRFGLS
;
A
#
# COMPACT_ATOMS: atom_id res chain seq x y z
N MET A 1 25.28 7.59 12.32
CA MET A 1 24.88 6.96 11.03
C MET A 1 24.15 5.63 11.25
N ILE A 2 24.79 4.59 11.82
CA ILE A 2 24.15 3.27 12.03
C ILE A 2 22.90 3.35 12.92
N ALA A 3 22.96 4.10 14.03
CA ALA A 3 21.82 4.27 14.93
C ALA A 3 20.58 4.85 14.23
N GLU A 4 20.77 5.82 13.32
CA GLU A 4 19.67 6.41 12.54
C GLU A 4 19.11 5.44 11.51
N ILE A 5 19.95 4.59 10.91
CA ILE A 5 19.47 3.53 10.03
C ILE A 5 18.61 2.54 10.82
N ILE A 6 19.04 2.11 12.01
CA ILE A 6 18.27 1.19 12.86
C ILE A 6 16.93 1.82 13.28
N ARG A 7 16.93 3.08 13.72
CA ARG A 7 15.71 3.84 14.04
C ARG A 7 14.79 3.92 12.83
N GLY A 8 15.34 4.22 11.66
CA GLY A 8 14.62 4.24 10.41
C GLY A 8 13.96 2.89 10.12
N VAL A 9 14.68 1.78 10.24
CA VAL A 9 14.14 0.42 10.02
C VAL A 9 12.95 0.15 10.95
N ILE A 10 13.10 0.46 12.24
CA ILE A 10 12.03 0.28 13.24
C ILE A 10 10.80 1.12 12.86
N LEU A 11 11.00 2.39 12.48
CA LEU A 11 9.91 3.28 12.08
C LEU A 11 9.23 2.83 10.78
N GLY A 12 10.01 2.38 9.80
CA GLY A 12 9.52 1.85 8.52
C GLY A 12 8.66 0.61 8.73
N LEU A 13 9.12 -0.33 9.56
CA LEU A 13 8.34 -1.51 9.95
C LEU A 13 7.06 -1.12 10.71
N SER A 14 7.18 -0.25 11.70
CA SER A 14 6.05 0.20 12.54
C SER A 14 4.97 0.90 11.72
N LEU A 15 5.35 1.65 10.69
CA LEU A 15 4.40 2.34 9.82
C LEU A 15 3.81 1.45 8.73
N ALA A 16 4.60 0.51 8.21
CA ALA A 16 4.15 -0.38 7.16
C ALA A 16 3.28 -1.53 7.69
N ALA A 17 3.45 -1.96 8.95
CA ALA A 17 2.73 -3.10 9.52
C ALA A 17 1.22 -2.91 9.79
N PRO A 18 0.74 -1.73 10.26
CA PRO A 18 -0.67 -1.50 10.55
C PRO A 18 -1.60 -1.78 9.36
N PRO A 19 -2.82 -2.27 9.62
CA PRO A 19 -3.77 -2.58 8.57
C PRO A 19 -4.20 -1.29 7.82
N GLY A 20 -4.22 -1.36 6.49
CA GLY A 20 -4.56 -0.25 5.62
C GLY A 20 -4.89 -0.72 4.20
N PRO A 21 -5.32 0.18 3.30
CA PRO A 21 -5.77 -0.19 1.95
C PRO A 21 -4.64 -0.85 1.14
N VAL A 22 -3.39 -0.38 1.30
CA VAL A 22 -2.20 -0.96 0.66
C VAL A 22 -1.96 -2.38 1.16
N ASN A 23 -1.92 -2.60 2.48
CA ASN A 23 -1.74 -3.94 3.06
C ASN A 23 -2.87 -4.89 2.69
N ALA A 24 -4.12 -4.41 2.64
CA ALA A 24 -5.26 -5.18 2.15
C ALA A 24 -5.03 -5.68 0.71
N MET A 25 -4.53 -4.81 -0.17
CA MET A 25 -4.25 -5.20 -1.55
C MET A 25 -3.02 -6.10 -1.70
N ILE A 26 -1.94 -5.85 -0.94
CA ILE A 26 -0.77 -6.72 -0.88
C ILE A 26 -1.19 -8.13 -0.45
N ALA A 27 -1.99 -8.25 0.61
CA ALA A 27 -2.47 -9.54 1.11
C ALA A 27 -3.30 -10.27 0.04
N HIS A 28 -4.27 -9.59 -0.57
CA HIS A 28 -5.11 -10.18 -1.60
C HIS A 28 -4.30 -10.66 -2.82
N ARG A 29 -3.32 -9.89 -3.30
CA ARG A 29 -2.48 -10.31 -4.43
C ARG A 29 -1.50 -11.43 -4.06
N SER A 30 -1.04 -11.47 -2.81
CA SER A 30 -0.15 -12.50 -2.29
C SER A 30 -0.81 -13.89 -2.25
N LEU A 31 -2.14 -13.96 -2.19
CA LEU A 31 -2.89 -15.22 -2.34
C LEU A 31 -2.71 -15.87 -3.72
N THR A 32 -2.28 -15.12 -4.75
CA THR A 32 -1.90 -15.74 -6.02
C THR A 32 -0.40 -16.10 -6.03
N SER A 33 0.45 -15.14 -5.68
CA SER A 33 1.90 -15.31 -5.58
C SER A 33 2.49 -14.19 -4.74
N SER A 34 3.53 -14.49 -3.94
CA SER A 34 4.27 -13.49 -3.15
C SER A 34 4.78 -12.35 -4.02
N VAL A 35 5.28 -12.64 -5.24
CA VAL A 35 5.80 -11.64 -6.18
C VAL A 35 4.75 -10.59 -6.52
N ARG A 36 3.47 -10.99 -6.66
CA ARG A 36 2.39 -10.07 -7.01
C ARG A 36 2.05 -9.14 -5.85
N GLY A 37 2.08 -9.65 -4.62
CA GLY A 37 1.98 -8.83 -3.41
C GLY A 37 3.14 -7.84 -3.28
N ILE A 38 4.37 -8.33 -3.51
CA ILE A 38 5.58 -7.50 -3.48
C ILE A 38 5.49 -6.38 -4.50
N LEU A 39 5.03 -6.65 -5.73
CA LEU A 39 4.87 -5.63 -6.76
C LEU A 39 3.87 -4.53 -6.36
N VAL A 40 2.73 -4.89 -5.73
CA VAL A 40 1.82 -3.89 -5.16
C VAL A 40 2.55 -3.04 -4.10
N GLY A 41 3.28 -3.67 -3.18
CA GLY A 41 4.01 -2.95 -2.13
C GLY A 41 5.10 -2.03 -2.69
N LEU A 42 5.85 -2.48 -3.70
CA LEU A 42 6.87 -1.66 -4.37
C LEU A 42 6.25 -0.50 -5.15
N GLY A 43 5.07 -0.69 -5.74
CA GLY A 43 4.30 0.39 -6.35
C GLY A 43 3.92 1.45 -5.32
N ALA A 44 3.38 1.04 -4.17
CA ALA A 44 3.02 1.96 -3.09
C ALA A 44 4.25 2.68 -2.51
N LEU A 45 5.37 1.97 -2.32
CA LEU A 45 6.65 2.57 -1.92
C LEU A 45 7.15 3.59 -2.96
N SER A 46 6.90 3.37 -4.24
CA SER A 46 7.28 4.34 -5.28
C SER A 46 6.45 5.63 -5.14
N ALA A 47 5.18 5.55 -4.74
CA ALA A 47 4.40 6.74 -4.38
C ALA A 47 5.00 7.46 -3.16
N ASP A 48 5.48 6.73 -2.14
CA ASP A 48 6.20 7.32 -1.01
C ASP A 48 7.44 8.09 -1.46
N LEU A 49 8.26 7.50 -2.33
CA LEU A 49 9.47 8.16 -2.84
C LEU A 49 9.14 9.40 -3.67
N ILE A 50 8.05 9.37 -4.45
CA ILE A 50 7.56 10.54 -5.19
C ILE A 50 7.18 11.66 -4.22
N PHE A 51 6.34 11.36 -3.21
CA PHE A 51 5.91 12.37 -2.24
C PHE A 51 7.07 12.88 -1.38
N MET A 52 7.97 12.01 -0.93
CA MET A 52 9.21 12.38 -0.25
C MET A 52 10.00 13.39 -1.07
N THR A 53 10.23 13.10 -2.37
CA THR A 53 11.00 13.97 -3.26
C THR A 53 10.32 15.33 -3.44
N ILE A 54 9.02 15.36 -3.70
CA ILE A 54 8.25 16.60 -3.84
C ILE A 54 8.31 17.43 -2.55
N MET A 55 8.11 16.81 -1.39
CA MET A 55 8.12 17.50 -0.10
C MET A 55 9.51 18.06 0.23
N LEU A 56 10.58 17.34 -0.13
CA LEU A 56 11.95 17.81 0.07
C LEU A 56 12.34 18.99 -0.83
N MET A 57 11.88 18.98 -2.09
CA MET A 57 12.21 20.05 -3.04
C MET A 57 11.43 21.33 -2.78
N ILE A 58 10.13 21.23 -2.58
CA ILE A 58 9.24 22.40 -2.62
C ILE A 58 8.87 22.85 -1.20
N LYS A 59 9.00 21.98 -0.18
CA LYS A 59 8.49 22.21 1.20
C LYS A 59 7.08 22.83 1.17
N ALA A 60 6.28 22.37 0.21
CA ALA A 60 5.09 23.06 -0.24
C ALA A 60 3.91 22.82 0.71
N ILE A 61 3.09 23.85 0.87
CA ILE A 61 1.74 23.69 1.38
C ILE A 61 0.89 23.09 0.25
N ILE A 62 0.27 21.95 0.51
CA ILE A 62 -0.63 21.32 -0.47
C ILE A 62 -2.00 22.01 -0.38
N PRO A 63 -2.52 22.57 -1.50
CA PRO A 63 -3.83 23.22 -1.50
C PRO A 63 -4.94 22.26 -1.03
N SER A 64 -5.88 22.75 -0.23
CA SER A 64 -7.01 21.95 0.27
C SER A 64 -7.84 21.33 -0.86
N VAL A 65 -8.00 22.06 -1.98
CA VAL A 65 -8.70 21.58 -3.19
C VAL A 65 -8.01 20.35 -3.80
N LEU A 66 -6.67 20.31 -3.80
CA LEU A 66 -5.92 19.16 -4.32
C LEU A 66 -6.10 17.94 -3.40
N LEU A 67 -5.98 18.12 -2.08
CA LEU A 67 -6.22 17.03 -1.11
C LEU A 67 -7.65 16.48 -1.21
N LYS A 68 -8.65 17.36 -1.37
CA LYS A 68 -10.05 16.98 -1.60
C LYS A 68 -10.20 16.14 -2.86
N SER A 69 -9.63 16.61 -3.98
CA SER A 69 -9.69 15.91 -5.26
C SER A 69 -9.03 14.53 -5.19
N VAL A 70 -7.83 14.45 -4.60
CA VAL A 70 -7.13 13.19 -4.39
C VAL A 70 -7.94 12.25 -3.48
N GLY A 71 -8.52 12.77 -2.39
CA GLY A 71 -9.35 11.99 -1.49
C GLY A 71 -10.57 11.38 -2.20
N ILE A 72 -11.29 12.16 -3.01
CA ILE A 72 -12.42 11.66 -3.79
C ILE A 72 -11.96 10.57 -4.77
N ILE A 73 -10.90 10.83 -5.55
CA ILE A 73 -10.37 9.85 -6.51
C ILE A 73 -9.93 8.56 -5.80
N GLY A 74 -9.21 8.68 -4.69
CA GLY A 74 -8.77 7.56 -3.86
C GLY A 74 -9.94 6.75 -3.30
N SER A 75 -10.98 7.42 -2.81
CA SER A 75 -12.17 6.75 -2.28
C SER A 75 -12.88 5.91 -3.34
N VAL A 76 -13.04 6.45 -4.56
CA VAL A 76 -13.64 5.74 -5.70
C VAL A 76 -12.76 4.58 -6.13
N PHE A 77 -11.44 4.79 -6.18
CA PHE A 77 -10.48 3.75 -6.56
C PHE A 77 -10.47 2.59 -5.55
N MET A 78 -10.46 2.88 -4.25
CA MET A 78 -10.52 1.85 -3.20
C MET A 78 -11.85 1.10 -3.21
N PHE A 79 -12.98 1.78 -3.47
CA PHE A 79 -14.27 1.12 -3.67
C PHE A 79 -14.22 0.14 -4.85
N TYR A 80 -13.70 0.59 -5.99
CA TYR A 80 -13.50 -0.24 -7.17
C TYR A 80 -12.66 -1.48 -6.87
N LEU A 81 -11.54 -1.31 -6.14
CA LEU A 81 -10.69 -2.43 -5.74
C LEU A 81 -11.40 -3.38 -4.77
N ALA A 82 -12.18 -2.88 -3.81
CA ALA A 82 -12.97 -3.73 -2.93
C ALA A 82 -13.96 -4.61 -3.72
N VAL A 83 -14.66 -4.04 -4.70
CA VAL A 83 -15.56 -4.79 -5.60
C VAL A 83 -14.79 -5.83 -6.40
N GLN A 84 -13.59 -5.50 -6.91
CA GLN A 84 -12.74 -6.46 -7.62
C GLN A 84 -12.29 -7.62 -6.72
N VAL A 85 -11.93 -7.34 -5.46
CA VAL A 85 -11.58 -8.38 -4.47
C VAL A 85 -12.80 -9.27 -4.19
N LEU A 86 -13.99 -8.71 -3.99
CA LEU A 86 -15.23 -9.45 -3.74
C LEU A 86 -15.63 -10.33 -4.93
N ARG A 87 -15.47 -9.82 -6.16
CA ARG A 87 -15.80 -10.53 -7.41
C ARG A 87 -14.80 -11.63 -7.76
N ALA A 88 -13.60 -11.63 -7.18
CA ALA A 88 -12.65 -12.72 -7.37
C ALA A 88 -13.25 -14.03 -6.81
N LYS A 89 -13.64 -14.95 -7.70
CA LYS A 89 -14.20 -16.26 -7.34
C LYS A 89 -13.14 -17.13 -6.64
N GLY A 90 -13.61 -18.09 -5.83
CA GLY A 90 -12.81 -18.87 -4.88
C GLY A 90 -11.69 -19.75 -5.46
N ASN A 91 -11.14 -20.63 -4.61
CA ASN A 91 -9.90 -21.42 -4.76
C ASN A 91 -9.51 -21.82 -6.19
N ASN A 92 -10.44 -22.38 -6.98
CA ASN A 92 -10.18 -22.88 -8.32
C ASN A 92 -9.71 -21.77 -9.27
N ASP A 93 -10.14 -20.52 -9.10
CA ASP A 93 -9.68 -19.40 -9.90
C ASP A 93 -8.36 -18.81 -9.39
N TYR A 94 -7.98 -18.97 -8.12
CA TYR A 94 -6.66 -18.53 -7.63
C TYR A 94 -5.55 -19.45 -8.13
N GLU A 95 -5.75 -20.77 -8.06
CA GLU A 95 -4.83 -21.75 -8.65
C GLU A 95 -4.79 -21.65 -10.19
N ARG A 96 -5.95 -21.51 -10.83
CA ARG A 96 -6.03 -21.35 -12.29
C ARG A 96 -5.49 -20.00 -12.76
N GLN A 97 -5.67 -18.92 -12.00
CA GLN A 97 -5.02 -17.63 -12.29
C GLN A 97 -3.53 -17.66 -12.02
N ALA A 98 -3.04 -18.37 -10.99
CA ALA A 98 -1.61 -18.55 -10.77
C ALA A 98 -0.98 -19.24 -11.99
N LYS A 99 -1.56 -20.36 -12.46
CA LYS A 99 -1.09 -21.06 -13.67
C LYS A 99 -1.26 -20.24 -14.96
N LYS A 100 -2.40 -19.57 -15.16
CA LYS A 100 -2.68 -18.83 -16.41
C LYS A 100 -1.90 -17.52 -16.52
N LYS A 101 -1.56 -16.87 -15.40
CA LYS A 101 -0.84 -15.58 -15.37
C LYS A 101 0.67 -15.72 -15.23
N GLU A 102 1.22 -16.89 -14.92
CA GLU A 102 2.64 -17.16 -15.18
C GLU A 102 2.98 -17.03 -16.68
N LEU A 103 2.01 -17.24 -17.57
CA LEU A 103 2.19 -17.11 -19.02
C LEU A 103 1.90 -15.70 -19.59
N SER A 104 1.40 -14.73 -18.82
CA SER A 104 1.11 -13.37 -19.33
C SER A 104 1.60 -12.28 -18.40
N SER A 105 2.14 -11.19 -18.96
CA SER A 105 2.76 -9.98 -18.37
C SER A 105 1.95 -9.18 -17.34
N THR A 106 1.30 -9.85 -16.39
CA THR A 106 0.37 -9.26 -15.42
C THR A 106 1.09 -8.50 -14.29
N HIS A 107 2.40 -8.61 -14.19
CA HIS A 107 3.23 -7.98 -13.15
C HIS A 107 3.12 -6.43 -13.16
N THR A 108 3.04 -5.82 -14.33
CA THR A 108 2.90 -4.35 -14.46
C THR A 108 1.61 -3.84 -13.84
N LYS A 109 0.51 -4.61 -13.94
CA LYS A 109 -0.79 -4.19 -13.39
C LYS A 109 -0.79 -4.18 -11.87
N ASP A 110 -0.11 -5.14 -11.23
CA ASP A 110 -0.05 -5.22 -9.78
C ASP A 110 0.81 -4.09 -9.20
N TYR A 111 1.96 -3.79 -9.82
CA TYR A 111 2.76 -2.62 -9.49
C TYR A 111 1.99 -1.31 -9.68
N ALA A 112 1.35 -1.13 -10.85
CA ALA A 112 0.55 0.06 -11.13
C ALA A 112 -0.62 0.22 -10.15
N THR A 113 -1.24 -0.88 -9.70
CA THR A 113 -2.29 -0.84 -8.67
C THR A 113 -1.75 -0.27 -7.36
N GLY A 114 -0.57 -0.73 -6.92
CA GLY A 114 0.08 -0.22 -5.72
C GLY A 114 0.46 1.26 -5.83
N LEU A 115 1.05 1.65 -6.96
CA LEU A 115 1.42 3.04 -7.24
C LEU A 115 0.19 3.95 -7.28
N ALA A 116 -0.85 3.58 -8.02
CA ALA A 116 -2.10 4.34 -8.08
C ALA A 116 -2.76 4.44 -6.69
N MET A 117 -2.74 3.36 -5.91
CA MET A 117 -3.27 3.37 -4.55
C MET A 117 -2.51 4.34 -3.65
N GLY A 118 -1.18 4.34 -3.70
CA GLY A 118 -0.38 5.27 -2.91
C GLY A 118 -0.56 6.72 -3.34
N LEU A 119 -0.52 6.98 -4.65
CA LEU A 119 -0.71 8.33 -5.22
C LEU A 119 -2.09 8.92 -4.94
N THR A 120 -3.11 8.07 -4.82
CA THR A 120 -4.49 8.50 -4.54
C THR A 120 -4.85 8.42 -3.06
N ASN A 121 -3.90 8.06 -2.18
CA ASN A 121 -4.15 7.97 -0.74
C ASN A 121 -3.81 9.30 -0.04
N PRO A 122 -4.82 10.10 0.39
CA PRO A 122 -4.55 11.38 1.05
C PRO A 122 -3.77 11.23 2.35
N PHE A 123 -3.88 10.09 3.06
CA PHE A 123 -3.12 9.87 4.29
C PHE A 123 -1.62 9.76 4.05
N GLN A 124 -1.23 9.10 2.95
CA GLN A 124 0.17 8.95 2.57
C GLN A 124 0.78 10.31 2.22
N ILE A 125 0.04 11.14 1.50
CA ILE A 125 0.41 12.53 1.20
C ILE A 125 0.58 13.34 2.48
N THR A 126 -0.43 13.34 3.36
CA THR A 126 -0.38 14.12 4.60
C THR A 126 0.71 13.63 5.55
N TRP A 127 1.05 12.34 5.52
CA TRP A 127 2.13 11.78 6.33
C TRP A 127 3.48 12.36 5.92
N TRP A 128 3.79 12.39 4.62
CA TRP A 128 5.04 13.00 4.13
C TRP A 128 5.11 14.50 4.41
N LEU A 129 3.98 15.20 4.28
CA LEU A 129 3.88 16.63 4.57
C LEU A 129 4.15 16.95 6.06
N THR A 130 3.82 16.04 6.97
CA THR A 130 3.88 16.29 8.42
C THR A 130 5.03 15.51 9.08
N ALA A 131 4.80 14.22 9.34
CA ALA A 131 5.72 13.34 10.02
C ALA A 131 7.00 13.11 9.20
N GLY A 132 6.90 12.98 7.87
CA GLY A 132 8.06 12.78 7.00
C GLY A 132 9.07 13.92 7.09
N LEU A 133 8.63 15.17 6.93
CA LEU A 133 9.50 16.34 7.11
C LEU A 133 10.07 16.46 8.53
N SER A 134 9.24 16.18 9.54
CA SER A 134 9.65 16.24 10.96
C SER A 134 10.73 15.19 11.29
N LEU A 135 10.61 14.00 10.70
CA LEU A 135 11.54 12.89 10.85
C LEU A 135 12.91 13.23 10.25
N ILE A 136 12.93 13.86 9.07
CA ILE A 136 14.17 14.33 8.43
C ILE A 136 14.80 15.48 9.23
N ALA A 137 13.98 16.41 9.73
CA ALA A 137 14.47 17.52 10.56
C ALA A 137 15.10 17.04 11.88
N SER A 138 14.56 15.96 12.47
CA SER A 138 15.01 15.46 13.77
C SER A 138 16.22 14.52 13.67
N PHE A 139 16.30 13.72 12.61
CA PHE A 139 17.26 12.61 12.51
C PHE A 139 18.19 12.68 11.27
N GLY A 140 18.04 13.72 10.44
CA GLY A 140 18.78 13.90 9.19
C GLY A 140 18.33 12.95 8.08
N TYR A 141 18.98 12.99 6.92
CA TYR A 141 18.56 12.19 5.75
C TYR A 141 18.87 10.69 5.87
N THR A 142 19.85 10.30 6.69
CA THR A 142 20.28 8.89 6.82
C THR A 142 19.16 7.99 7.33
N ILE A 143 18.24 8.50 8.16
CA ILE A 143 17.10 7.73 8.66
C ILE A 143 16.19 7.21 7.55
N LEU A 144 16.12 7.92 6.40
CA LEU A 144 15.29 7.54 5.26
C LEU A 144 15.74 6.22 4.65
N VAL A 145 17.04 5.95 4.64
CA VAL A 145 17.60 4.68 4.16
C VAL A 145 17.06 3.54 5.01
N GLY A 146 17.13 3.68 6.34
CA GLY A 146 16.56 2.71 7.27
C GLY A 146 15.05 2.56 7.09
N PHE A 147 14.34 3.68 6.96
CA PHE A 147 12.88 3.70 6.78
C PHE A 147 12.43 2.93 5.53
N ILE A 148 13.09 3.16 4.40
CA ILE A 148 12.82 2.43 3.15
C ILE A 148 13.17 0.94 3.30
N ILE A 149 14.30 0.60 3.92
CA ILE A 149 14.67 -0.80 4.20
C ILE A 149 13.60 -1.48 5.08
N GLY A 150 13.07 -0.79 6.08
CA GLY A 150 11.99 -1.28 6.94
C GLY A 150 10.71 -1.58 6.15
N ILE A 151 10.28 -0.67 5.28
CA ILE A 151 9.11 -0.87 4.42
C ILE A 151 9.33 -2.05 3.46
N ILE A 152 10.48 -2.11 2.79
CA ILE A 152 10.82 -3.22 1.88
C ILE A 152 10.81 -4.55 2.66
N SER A 153 11.44 -4.59 3.83
CA SER A 153 11.49 -5.79 4.68
C SER A 153 10.09 -6.26 5.07
N TRP A 154 9.19 -5.32 5.43
CA TRP A 154 7.78 -5.64 5.69
C TRP A 154 7.09 -6.20 4.44
N VAL A 155 7.16 -5.50 3.31
CA VAL A 155 6.48 -5.89 2.07
C VAL A 155 6.87 -7.30 1.65
N PHE A 156 8.16 -7.63 1.68
CA PHE A 156 8.67 -8.95 1.32
C PHE A 156 8.23 -10.03 2.34
N SER A 157 8.38 -9.75 3.63
CA SER A 157 8.00 -10.68 4.70
C SER A 157 6.50 -10.96 4.68
N PHE A 158 5.67 -9.92 4.67
CA PHE A 158 4.22 -10.01 4.67
C PHE A 158 3.70 -10.74 3.43
N SER A 159 4.16 -10.37 2.24
CA SER A 159 3.71 -11.04 1.00
C SER A 159 4.09 -12.53 0.98
N THR A 160 5.28 -12.87 1.47
CA THR A 160 5.74 -14.26 1.54
C THR A 160 4.91 -15.05 2.55
N ILE A 161 4.65 -14.50 3.74
CA ILE A 161 3.83 -15.14 4.78
C ILE A 161 2.42 -15.41 4.27
N ILE A 162 1.76 -14.41 3.67
CA ILE A 162 0.40 -14.60 3.12
C ILE A 162 0.39 -15.64 2.00
N SER A 163 1.40 -15.66 1.13
CA SER A 163 1.47 -16.62 0.03
C SER A 163 1.60 -18.08 0.48
N LYS A 164 2.14 -18.35 1.68
CA LYS A 164 2.21 -19.72 2.23
C LYS A 164 0.83 -20.30 2.55
N GLY A 165 -0.15 -19.45 2.88
CA GLY A 165 -1.52 -19.88 3.16
C GLY A 165 -2.41 -20.02 1.92
N ARG A 166 -1.88 -19.83 0.71
CA ARG A 166 -2.66 -19.74 -0.54
C ARG A 166 -3.37 -21.02 -0.98
N THR A 167 -3.16 -22.14 -0.31
CA THR A 167 -3.86 -23.42 -0.57
C THR A 167 -4.99 -23.69 0.44
N ASN A 168 -5.02 -22.98 1.56
CA ASN A 168 -6.02 -23.15 2.60
C ASN A 168 -7.24 -22.27 2.31
N LYS A 169 -8.38 -22.90 2.01
CA LYS A 169 -9.64 -22.23 1.62
C LYS A 169 -10.15 -21.26 2.69
N THR A 170 -10.08 -21.64 3.97
CA THR A 170 -10.54 -20.80 5.09
C THR A 170 -9.64 -19.58 5.22
N PHE A 171 -8.33 -19.75 5.07
CA PHE A 171 -7.38 -18.64 5.10
C PHE A 171 -7.59 -17.66 3.93
N ILE A 172 -7.77 -18.18 2.71
CA ILE A 172 -8.07 -17.37 1.51
C ILE A 172 -9.35 -16.56 1.70
N LEU A 173 -10.40 -17.18 2.26
CA LEU A 173 -11.65 -16.47 2.55
C LEU A 173 -11.44 -15.38 3.60
N GLY A 174 -10.69 -15.68 4.67
CA GLY A 174 -10.35 -14.70 5.71
C GLY A 174 -9.60 -13.49 5.14
N VAL A 175 -8.55 -13.71 4.35
CA VAL A 175 -7.80 -12.62 3.70
C VAL A 175 -8.69 -11.85 2.72
N LYS A 176 -9.51 -12.53 1.92
CA LYS A 176 -10.43 -11.86 0.99
C LYS A 176 -11.42 -10.95 1.72
N LEU A 177 -12.02 -11.43 2.82
CA LEU A 177 -12.96 -10.64 3.63
C LEU A 177 -12.24 -9.47 4.30
N PHE A 178 -11.11 -9.72 4.95
CA PHE A 178 -10.28 -8.69 5.57
C PHE A 178 -9.90 -7.59 4.57
N SER A 179 -9.41 -7.96 3.39
CA SER A 179 -9.03 -7.01 2.35
C SER A 179 -10.21 -6.19 1.85
N SER A 180 -11.36 -6.84 1.61
CA SER A 180 -12.56 -6.17 1.11
C SER A 180 -13.12 -5.19 2.14
N ILE A 181 -13.22 -5.61 3.40
CA ILE A 181 -13.71 -4.77 4.50
C ILE A 181 -12.80 -3.58 4.71
N THR A 182 -11.48 -3.79 4.73
CA THR A 182 -10.50 -2.71 4.90
C THR A 182 -10.60 -1.69 3.75
N LEU A 183 -10.68 -2.15 2.50
CA LEU A 183 -10.81 -1.24 1.35
C LEU A 183 -12.13 -0.47 1.36
N LEU A 184 -13.25 -1.11 1.71
CA LEU A 184 -14.54 -0.42 1.85
C LEU A 184 -14.53 0.60 2.99
N PHE A 185 -13.96 0.23 4.14
CA PHE A 185 -13.82 1.13 5.27
C PHE A 185 -13.04 2.39 4.88
N PHE A 186 -11.85 2.24 4.29
CA PHE A 186 -11.03 3.38 3.88
C PHE A 186 -11.70 4.19 2.76
N SER A 187 -12.38 3.53 1.82
CA SER A 187 -13.16 4.22 0.79
C SER A 187 -14.22 5.14 1.39
N ILE A 188 -15.08 4.60 2.25
CA ILE A 188 -16.16 5.36 2.89
C ILE A 188 -15.58 6.45 3.80
N TYR A 189 -14.58 6.12 4.62
CA TYR A 189 -13.96 7.06 5.54
C TYR A 189 -13.33 8.25 4.81
N ILE A 190 -12.56 8.00 3.75
CA ILE A 190 -11.95 9.06 2.93
C ILE A 190 -13.04 9.89 2.23
N PHE A 191 -14.07 9.25 1.67
CA PHE A 191 -15.16 9.97 1.02
C PHE A 191 -15.90 10.91 1.97
N ILE A 192 -16.20 10.46 3.19
CA ILE A 192 -16.82 11.31 4.20
C ILE A 192 -15.88 12.46 4.57
N ARG A 193 -14.58 12.17 4.77
CA ARG A 193 -13.62 13.16 5.26
C ARG A 193 -13.25 14.23 4.25
N PHE A 194 -13.21 13.89 2.96
CA PHE A 194 -12.73 14.78 1.90
C PHE A 194 -13.81 15.15 0.88
N GLY A 195 -14.82 14.31 0.67
CA GLY A 195 -15.90 14.56 -0.28
C GLY A 195 -16.99 15.49 0.26
N LEU A 196 -17.36 15.31 1.54
CA LEU A 196 -18.45 16.06 2.18
C LEU A 196 -18.00 17.30 2.96
N SER A 197 -16.70 17.45 3.20
CA SER A 197 -16.07 18.64 3.80
C SER A 197 -15.84 19.74 2.76
#